data_AF-A0A1V5WR29-F1
#
_entry.id   AF-A0A1V5WR29-F1
#
_cell.length_a   1.000
_cell.length_b   1.000
_cell.length_c   1.000
_cell.angle_alpha   90.00
_cell.angle_beta   90.00
_cell.angle_gamma   90.00
#
_symmetry.space_group_name_H-M   'P 1'
#
loop_
_entity.id
_entity.type
_entity.pdbx_description
1 polymer ?
#
loop_
_entity_poly.entity_id
_entity_poly.type
_entity_poly.pdbx_seq_one_letter_code
_entity_poly.pdbx_strand_id
1 'polypeptide(L)'
;MAKLVSLSEYARIRGVNKNVIFKGLNSGIIPYVLDEKGNRKIDVDIANKAWEENKGVDIQVALREEANEDPSTDTKTVPTTAATYAQSRSIREAYTARLSKLSYEEKLGKLISAEKVKITAFNTARIVRENILNVPNKIAYQLAAETDPNKINFMLTEALIEALEELAVGKLKL
;
A
#
# COMPACT_ATOMS: atom_id res chain seq x y z
N MET A 1 -28.70 -2.96 45.06
CA MET A 1 -29.43 -1.97 44.24
C MET A 1 -28.41 -1.41 43.26
N ALA A 2 -28.60 -1.58 41.96
CA ALA A 2 -27.65 -1.10 40.94
C ALA A 2 -27.51 0.42 41.02
N LYS A 3 -26.36 0.92 41.47
CA LYS A 3 -26.10 2.35 41.54
C LYS A 3 -25.60 2.82 40.18
N LEU A 4 -26.53 3.31 39.35
CA LEU A 4 -26.22 3.90 38.06
C LEU A 4 -25.73 5.34 38.25
N VAL A 5 -24.44 5.58 38.01
CA VAL A 5 -23.80 6.89 38.15
C VAL A 5 -23.31 7.42 36.81
N SER A 6 -23.08 8.73 36.74
CA SER A 6 -22.43 9.35 35.58
C SER A 6 -20.93 9.03 35.55
N LEU A 7 -20.32 9.13 34.37
CA LEU A 7 -18.87 8.94 34.18
C LEU A 7 -18.01 9.78 35.13
N SER A 8 -18.37 11.05 35.32
CA SER A 8 -17.63 11.98 36.20
C SER A 8 -17.77 11.61 37.68
N GLU A 9 -18.89 11.01 38.05
CA GLU A 9 -19.19 10.63 39.43
C GLU A 9 -18.51 9.30 39.77
N TYR A 10 -18.48 8.33 38.85
CA TYR A 10 -17.68 7.11 38.98
C TYR A 10 -16.18 7.43 39.12
N ALA A 11 -15.69 8.41 38.35
CA ALA A 11 -14.31 8.91 38.45
C ALA A 11 -13.98 9.46 39.85
N ARG A 12 -14.89 10.21 40.45
CA ARG A 12 -14.73 10.72 41.83
C ARG A 12 -14.76 9.60 42.87
N ILE A 13 -15.65 8.61 42.71
CA ILE A 13 -15.76 7.47 43.63
C ILE A 13 -14.47 6.64 43.65
N ARG A 14 -13.82 6.46 42.48
CA ARG A 14 -12.58 5.67 42.36
C ARG A 14 -11.30 6.50 42.52
N GLY A 15 -11.38 7.83 42.54
CA GLY A 15 -10.21 8.71 42.65
C GLY A 15 -9.34 8.76 41.39
N VAL A 16 -9.89 8.41 40.22
CA VAL A 16 -9.16 8.35 38.94
C VAL A 16 -9.60 9.50 38.03
N ASN A 17 -8.71 10.00 37.16
CA ASN A 17 -9.06 11.04 36.20
C ASN A 17 -10.20 10.56 35.26
N LYS A 18 -11.19 11.42 35.03
CA LYS A 18 -12.33 11.18 34.14
C LYS A 18 -11.92 10.68 32.75
N ASN A 19 -10.80 11.17 32.20
CA ASN A 19 -10.31 10.77 30.88
C ASN A 19 -9.88 9.30 30.84
N VAL A 20 -9.39 8.75 31.95
CA VAL A 20 -8.98 7.34 32.04
C VAL A 20 -10.20 6.42 31.97
N ILE A 21 -11.28 6.79 32.66
CA ILE A 21 -12.54 6.05 32.60
C ILE A 21 -13.21 6.22 31.23
N PHE A 22 -13.10 7.41 30.62
CA PHE A 22 -13.57 7.62 29.25
C PHE A 22 -12.83 6.76 28.22
N LYS A 23 -11.50 6.62 28.36
CA LYS A 23 -10.72 5.70 27.54
C LYS A 23 -11.16 4.25 27.74
N GLY A 24 -11.29 3.79 28.99
CA GLY A 24 -11.76 2.43 29.31
C GLY A 24 -13.18 2.13 28.82
N LEU A 25 -14.03 3.14 28.73
CA LEU A 25 -15.37 3.06 28.14
C LEU A 25 -15.31 2.89 26.61
N ASN A 26 -14.48 3.67 25.92
CA ASN A 26 -14.35 3.61 24.46
C ASN A 26 -13.60 2.36 23.99
N SER A 27 -12.67 1.84 24.78
CA SER A 27 -11.98 0.58 24.51
C SER A 27 -12.83 -0.66 24.83
N GLY A 28 -14.05 -0.49 25.35
CA GLY A 28 -14.97 -1.59 25.67
C GLY A 28 -14.61 -2.37 26.94
N ILE A 29 -13.64 -1.89 27.73
CA ILE A 29 -13.17 -2.52 28.97
C ILE A 29 -14.18 -2.29 30.11
N ILE A 30 -14.78 -1.10 30.16
CA ILE A 30 -15.79 -0.75 31.17
C ILE A 30 -17.18 -0.78 30.52
N PRO A 31 -18.07 -1.69 30.93
CA PRO A 31 -19.42 -1.75 30.39
C PRO A 31 -20.23 -0.53 30.84
N TYR A 32 -21.11 -0.06 29.95
CA TYR A 32 -22.04 1.02 30.23
C TYR A 32 -23.44 0.70 29.72
N VAL A 33 -24.42 1.33 30.35
CA VAL A 33 -25.82 1.23 29.97
C VAL A 33 -26.27 2.59 29.46
N LEU A 34 -27.01 2.62 28.35
CA LEU A 34 -27.68 3.84 27.91
C LEU A 34 -28.99 4.00 28.68
N ASP A 35 -29.19 5.18 29.26
CA ASP A 35 -30.47 5.57 29.84
C ASP A 35 -31.51 5.87 28.73
N GLU A 36 -32.79 5.97 29.07
CA GLU A 36 -33.90 6.29 28.14
C GLU A 36 -33.70 7.62 27.39
N LYS A 37 -32.81 8.47 27.91
CA LYS A 37 -32.41 9.77 27.33
C LYS A 37 -31.12 9.71 26.50
N GLY A 38 -30.60 8.52 26.20
CA GLY A 38 -29.39 8.32 25.38
C GLY A 38 -28.07 8.64 26.09
N ASN A 39 -28.09 8.90 27.40
CA ASN A 39 -26.89 9.19 28.18
C ASN A 39 -26.22 7.91 28.70
N ARG A 40 -24.89 7.83 28.57
CA ARG A 40 -24.11 6.69 29.08
C ARG A 40 -24.01 6.76 30.60
N LYS A 41 -24.61 5.78 31.28
CA LYS A 41 -24.51 5.58 32.73
C LYS A 41 -23.69 4.32 33.03
N ILE A 42 -22.94 4.38 34.12
CA ILE A 42 -22.07 3.30 34.57
C ILE A 42 -22.70 2.71 35.83
N ASP A 43 -22.90 1.39 35.84
CA ASP A 43 -23.23 0.66 37.06
C ASP A 43 -21.95 0.49 37.87
N VAL A 44 -21.92 1.06 39.08
CA VAL A 44 -20.74 1.07 39.95
C VAL A 44 -20.25 -0.35 40.24
N ASP A 45 -21.16 -1.31 40.45
CA ASP A 45 -20.78 -2.64 40.91
C ASP A 45 -20.17 -3.47 39.75
N ILE A 46 -20.79 -3.39 38.57
CA ILE A 46 -20.30 -4.07 37.36
C ILE A 46 -18.99 -3.43 36.89
N ALA A 47 -18.89 -2.10 36.90
CA ALA A 47 -17.70 -1.40 36.48
C ALA A 47 -16.51 -1.61 37.43
N ASN A 48 -16.76 -1.73 38.74
CA ASN A 48 -15.71 -2.09 39.70
C ASN A 48 -15.19 -3.50 39.41
N LYS A 49 -16.08 -4.47 39.16
CA LYS A 49 -15.69 -5.84 38.83
C LYS A 49 -14.89 -5.92 37.52
N ALA A 50 -15.38 -5.30 36.45
CA ALA A 50 -14.69 -5.24 35.16
C ALA A 50 -13.33 -4.54 35.27
N TRP A 51 -13.22 -3.54 36.14
CA TRP A 51 -11.96 -2.86 36.41
C TRP A 51 -10.96 -3.74 37.18
N GLU A 52 -11.41 -4.47 38.21
CA GLU A 52 -10.56 -5.41 38.96
C GLU A 52 -10.11 -6.60 38.09
N GLU A 53 -10.99 -7.15 37.25
CA GLU A 53 -10.65 -8.24 36.33
C GLU A 53 -9.61 -7.81 35.29
N ASN A 54 -9.62 -6.54 34.89
CA ASN A 54 -8.66 -5.97 33.93
C ASN A 54 -7.47 -5.24 34.58
N LYS A 55 -7.30 -5.28 35.91
CA LYS A 55 -6.15 -4.67 36.61
C LYS A 55 -4.78 -5.23 36.19
N GLY A 56 -4.74 -6.43 35.58
CA GLY A 56 -3.53 -7.02 35.03
C GLY A 56 -3.07 -6.39 33.70
N VAL A 57 -3.96 -5.67 33.00
CA VAL A 57 -3.61 -4.81 31.86
C VAL A 57 -3.49 -3.41 32.42
N ASP A 58 -2.32 -3.13 32.97
CA ASP A 58 -2.00 -1.86 33.56
C ASP A 58 -2.30 -0.75 32.55
N ILE A 59 -3.32 0.06 32.84
CA ILE A 59 -3.72 1.21 32.03
C ILE A 59 -2.54 2.22 31.92
N GLN A 60 -1.54 2.10 32.79
CA GLN A 60 -0.26 2.83 32.70
C GLN A 60 0.69 2.27 31.63
N VAL A 61 0.61 0.98 31.27
CA VAL A 61 1.39 0.39 30.16
C VAL A 61 0.84 0.85 28.81
N ALA A 62 -0.49 0.91 28.65
CA ALA A 62 -1.11 1.50 27.45
C ALA A 62 -0.74 2.99 27.26
N LEU A 63 -0.54 3.74 28.35
CA LEU A 63 -0.05 5.13 28.31
C LEU A 63 1.44 5.24 27.96
N ARG A 64 2.24 4.19 28.18
CA ARG A 64 3.67 4.13 27.82
C ARG A 64 3.90 3.59 26.41
N GLU A 65 3.05 2.70 25.93
CA GLU A 65 3.13 2.15 24.57
C GLU A 65 2.61 3.16 23.53
N GLU A 66 1.54 3.92 23.82
CA GLU A 66 1.07 5.03 22.96
C GLU A 66 2.04 6.23 22.91
N ALA A 67 3.02 6.34 23.82
CA ALA A 67 4.06 7.39 23.74
C ALA A 67 5.19 7.06 22.76
N ASN A 68 5.28 5.80 22.31
CA ASN A 68 6.27 5.32 21.33
C ASN A 68 5.63 4.91 20.00
N GLU A 69 4.30 4.97 19.85
CA GLU A 69 3.64 4.92 18.55
C GLU A 69 3.37 6.35 18.05
N ASP A 70 4.02 6.67 16.95
CA ASP A 70 4.01 7.95 16.23
C ASP A 70 2.58 8.50 15.99
N PRO A 71 2.16 9.61 16.63
CA PRO A 71 0.80 10.11 16.51
C PRO A 71 0.72 11.04 15.29
N SER A 72 0.58 10.44 14.12
CA SER A 72 -0.18 11.11 13.07
C SER A 72 -1.68 11.01 13.43
N THR A 73 -2.32 12.18 13.40
CA THR A 73 -3.76 12.49 13.44
C THR A 73 -4.48 12.73 14.79
N ASP A 74 -4.69 14.03 15.02
CA ASP A 74 -5.99 14.68 15.30
C ASP A 74 -6.36 15.01 16.76
N THR A 75 -5.68 16.01 17.31
CA THR A 75 -6.26 16.90 18.34
C THR A 75 -6.70 18.21 17.70
N LYS A 76 -8.02 18.48 17.75
CA LYS A 76 -8.64 19.78 17.46
C LYS A 76 -8.10 20.86 18.40
N THR A 77 -6.96 21.44 18.04
CA THR A 77 -6.57 22.80 18.42
C THR A 77 -6.80 23.66 17.19
N VAL A 78 -7.66 24.68 17.29
CA VAL A 78 -7.89 25.65 16.21
C VAL A 78 -6.52 26.15 15.74
N PRO A 79 -6.05 25.75 14.55
CA PRO A 79 -4.69 26.05 14.18
C PRO A 79 -4.65 27.51 13.72
N THR A 80 -3.76 28.28 14.33
CA THR A 80 -3.37 29.59 13.81
C THR A 80 -2.99 29.41 12.35
N THR A 81 -3.54 30.21 11.45
CA THR A 81 -3.39 30.07 9.97
C THR A 81 -1.94 29.89 9.52
N ALA A 82 -0.98 30.45 10.25
CA ALA A 82 0.46 30.27 10.04
C ALA A 82 0.97 28.83 10.26
N ALA A 83 0.47 28.10 11.26
CA ALA A 83 0.87 26.72 11.55
C ALA A 83 0.33 25.74 10.49
N THR A 84 -0.92 25.91 10.06
CA THR A 84 -1.52 25.16 8.95
C THR A 84 -0.77 25.43 7.64
N TYR A 85 -0.35 26.68 7.39
CA TYR A 85 0.41 27.04 6.20
C TYR A 85 1.81 26.42 6.20
N ALA A 86 2.52 26.44 7.34
CA ALA A 86 3.83 25.79 7.48
C ALA A 86 3.74 24.28 7.26
N GLN A 87 2.73 23.61 7.83
CA GLN A 87 2.47 22.18 7.59
C GLN A 87 2.11 21.88 6.13
N SER A 88 1.28 22.71 5.50
CA SER A 88 0.94 22.56 4.07
C SER A 88 2.17 22.72 3.18
N ARG A 89 3.05 23.66 3.53
CA ARG A 89 4.30 23.92 2.79
C ARG A 89 5.29 22.77 2.95
N SER A 90 5.47 22.24 4.16
CA SER A 90 6.39 21.12 4.40
C SER A 90 5.94 19.85 3.67
N ILE A 91 4.63 19.57 3.63
CA ILE A 91 4.06 18.45 2.88
C ILE A 91 4.32 18.63 1.37
N ARG A 92 4.05 19.83 0.84
CA ARG A 92 4.31 20.13 -0.57
C ARG A 92 5.79 19.98 -0.91
N GLU A 93 6.67 20.51 -0.08
CA GLU A 93 8.13 20.41 -0.26
C GLU A 93 8.59 18.94 -0.22
N ALA A 94 8.07 18.12 0.70
CA ALA A 94 8.36 16.70 0.77
C ALA A 94 7.90 15.93 -0.49
N TYR A 95 6.72 16.22 -1.02
CA TYR A 95 6.26 15.62 -2.29
C TYR A 95 7.09 16.09 -3.47
N THR A 96 7.48 17.36 -3.54
CA THR A 96 8.35 17.86 -4.61
C THR A 96 9.74 17.22 -4.56
N ALA A 97 10.29 16.98 -3.38
CA ALA A 97 11.56 16.28 -3.21
C ALA A 97 11.47 14.80 -3.65
N ARG A 98 10.36 14.12 -3.37
CA ARG A 98 10.13 12.75 -3.84
C ARG A 98 9.97 12.68 -5.36
N LEU A 99 9.24 13.62 -5.95
CA LEU A 99 9.07 13.70 -7.41
C LEU A 99 10.39 14.04 -8.11
N SER A 100 11.18 14.96 -7.57
CA SER A 100 12.49 15.29 -8.12
C SER A 100 13.45 14.10 -8.05
N LYS A 101 13.41 13.31 -6.97
CA LYS A 101 14.16 12.05 -6.87
C LYS A 101 13.73 11.03 -7.92
N LEU A 102 12.42 10.78 -8.08
CA LEU A 102 11.92 9.85 -9.11
C LEU A 102 12.32 10.29 -10.52
N SER A 103 12.13 11.57 -10.85
CA SER A 103 12.52 12.09 -12.17
C SER A 103 14.04 12.08 -12.39
N TYR A 104 14.84 12.23 -11.33
CA TYR A 104 16.29 12.06 -11.41
C TYR A 104 16.66 10.59 -11.67
N GLU A 105 16.04 9.64 -10.99
CA GLU A 105 16.26 8.21 -11.19
C GLU A 105 15.79 7.72 -12.57
N GLU A 106 14.69 8.27 -13.09
CA GLU A 106 14.25 8.06 -14.48
C GLU A 106 15.26 8.61 -15.49
N LYS A 107 15.78 9.83 -15.28
CA LYS A 107 16.80 10.43 -16.16
C LYS A 107 18.15 9.70 -16.09
N LEU A 108 18.48 9.12 -14.95
CA LEU A 108 19.63 8.23 -14.78
C LEU A 108 19.42 6.85 -15.45
N GLY A 109 18.23 6.56 -15.99
CA GLY A 109 17.91 5.31 -16.64
C GLY A 109 17.71 4.13 -15.68
N LYS A 110 17.60 4.38 -14.37
CA LYS A 110 17.36 3.33 -13.37
C LYS A 110 15.88 2.96 -13.24
N LEU A 111 14.99 3.92 -13.53
CA LEU A 111 13.54 3.71 -13.54
C LEU A 111 12.98 3.93 -14.95
N ILE A 112 12.06 3.05 -15.34
CA ILE A 112 11.24 3.18 -16.55
C ILE A 112 9.78 2.90 -16.20
N SER A 113 8.86 3.61 -16.85
CA SER A 113 7.43 3.35 -16.72
C SER A 113 7.10 1.88 -17.03
N ALA A 114 6.37 1.24 -16.12
CA ALA A 114 5.90 -0.13 -16.32
C ALA A 114 5.00 -0.27 -17.57
N GLU A 115 4.24 0.77 -17.91
CA GLU A 115 3.41 0.79 -19.12
C GLU A 115 4.29 0.80 -20.38
N LYS A 116 5.37 1.60 -20.38
CA LYS A 116 6.33 1.62 -21.49
C LYS A 116 6.99 0.26 -21.69
N VAL A 117 7.36 -0.44 -20.61
CA VAL A 117 7.92 -1.80 -20.68
C VAL A 117 6.91 -2.78 -21.27
N LYS A 118 5.63 -2.73 -20.85
CA LYS A 118 4.59 -3.61 -21.40
C LYS A 118 4.38 -3.40 -22.90
N ILE A 119 4.29 -2.14 -23.34
CA ILE A 119 4.08 -1.79 -24.75
C ILE A 119 5.29 -2.23 -25.59
N THR A 120 6.50 -1.94 -25.12
CA THR A 120 7.73 -2.34 -25.82
C THR A 120 7.86 -3.85 -25.91
N ALA A 121 7.65 -4.59 -24.81
CA ALA A 121 7.65 -6.05 -24.81
C ALA A 121 6.61 -6.64 -25.78
N PHE A 122 5.39 -6.10 -25.80
CA PHE A 122 4.35 -6.56 -26.72
C PHE A 122 4.71 -6.28 -28.18
N ASN A 123 5.23 -5.09 -28.48
CA ASN A 123 5.67 -4.74 -29.83
C ASN A 123 6.84 -5.62 -30.29
N THR A 124 7.82 -5.88 -29.42
CA THR A 124 8.92 -6.81 -29.70
C THR A 124 8.38 -8.21 -30.00
N ALA A 125 7.47 -8.74 -29.17
CA ALA A 125 6.88 -10.06 -29.40
C ALA A 125 6.09 -10.12 -30.72
N ARG A 126 5.40 -9.03 -31.09
CA ARG A 126 4.71 -8.92 -32.37
C ARG A 126 5.68 -9.00 -33.55
N ILE A 127 6.77 -8.22 -33.51
CA ILE A 127 7.79 -8.20 -34.57
C ILE A 127 8.42 -9.60 -34.71
N VAL A 128 8.72 -10.27 -33.60
CA VAL A 128 9.24 -11.64 -33.58
C VAL A 128 8.29 -12.59 -34.31
N ARG A 129 7.00 -12.57 -33.95
CA ARG A 129 5.98 -13.41 -34.57
C ARG A 129 5.85 -13.13 -36.07
N GLU A 130 5.86 -11.86 -36.47
CA GLU A 130 5.73 -11.45 -37.86
C GLU A 130 6.92 -11.92 -38.70
N ASN A 131 8.15 -11.79 -38.19
CA ASN A 131 9.35 -12.28 -38.87
C ASN A 131 9.35 -13.81 -39.03
N ILE A 132 9.01 -14.56 -37.98
CA ILE A 132 8.94 -16.03 -38.05
C ILE A 132 7.89 -16.47 -39.08
N LEU A 133 6.70 -15.87 -39.06
CA LEU A 133 5.63 -16.20 -40.01
C LEU A 133 5.95 -15.78 -41.45
N ASN A 134 6.93 -14.89 -41.65
CA ASN A 134 7.38 -14.49 -42.97
C ASN A 134 8.47 -15.41 -43.56
N VAL A 135 9.09 -16.28 -42.75
CA VAL A 135 10.12 -17.22 -43.23
C VAL A 135 9.64 -18.08 -44.40
N PRO A 136 8.44 -18.71 -44.36
CA PRO A 136 7.96 -19.52 -45.48
C PRO A 136 7.88 -18.73 -46.79
N ASN A 137 7.46 -17.46 -46.75
CA ASN A 137 7.37 -16.62 -47.95
C ASN A 137 8.75 -16.34 -48.56
N LYS A 138 9.81 -16.23 -47.73
CA LYS A 138 11.18 -15.99 -48.19
C LYS A 138 11.76 -17.21 -48.92
N ILE A 139 11.52 -18.42 -48.40
CA ILE A 139 12.17 -19.65 -48.87
C ILE A 139 11.26 -20.57 -49.71
N ALA A 140 9.97 -20.25 -49.88
CA ALA A 140 9.00 -21.12 -50.57
C ALA A 140 9.48 -21.59 -51.95
N TYR A 141 10.05 -20.69 -52.75
CA TYR A 141 10.56 -21.03 -54.09
C TYR A 141 11.82 -21.92 -54.05
N GLN A 142 12.69 -21.73 -53.05
CA GLN A 142 13.87 -22.57 -52.86
C GLN A 142 13.47 -23.98 -52.40
N LEU A 143 12.50 -24.06 -51.48
CA LEU A 143 11.94 -25.33 -51.02
C LEU A 143 11.20 -26.08 -52.14
N ALA A 144 10.51 -25.37 -53.05
CA ALA A 144 9.82 -26.00 -54.17
C ALA A 144 10.78 -26.58 -55.22
N ALA A 145 12.02 -26.09 -55.28
CA ALA A 145 13.05 -26.59 -56.21
C ALA A 145 13.86 -27.77 -55.64
N GLU A 146 13.88 -27.94 -54.33
CA GLU A 146 14.65 -29.00 -53.67
C GLU A 146 13.82 -30.27 -53.50
N THR A 147 14.45 -31.43 -53.68
CA THR A 147 13.77 -32.74 -53.59
C THR A 147 14.28 -33.57 -52.40
N ASP A 148 15.49 -33.29 -51.88
CA ASP A 148 16.05 -33.99 -50.73
C ASP A 148 15.48 -33.47 -49.40
N PRO A 149 14.80 -34.33 -48.61
CA PRO A 149 14.24 -33.95 -47.32
C PRO A 149 15.26 -33.41 -46.31
N ASN A 150 16.51 -33.91 -46.33
CA ASN A 150 17.53 -33.46 -45.37
C ASN A 150 17.97 -32.01 -45.66
N LYS A 151 18.13 -31.67 -46.94
CA LYS A 151 18.45 -30.30 -47.37
C LYS A 151 17.30 -29.35 -47.10
N ILE A 152 16.05 -29.78 -47.32
CA ILE A 152 14.85 -29.01 -46.96
C ILE A 152 14.86 -28.67 -45.47
N ASN A 153 15.12 -29.65 -44.60
CA ASN A 153 15.16 -29.44 -43.16
C ASN A 153 16.30 -28.48 -42.76
N PHE A 154 17.48 -28.63 -43.38
CA PHE A 154 18.62 -27.74 -43.17
C PHE A 154 18.29 -26.29 -43.56
N MET A 155 17.76 -26.06 -44.75
CA MET A 155 17.37 -24.72 -45.23
C MET A 155 16.28 -24.08 -44.34
N LEU A 156 15.30 -24.86 -43.89
CA LEU A 156 14.29 -24.38 -42.94
C LEU A 156 14.93 -23.95 -41.61
N THR A 157 15.84 -24.77 -41.08
CA THR A 157 16.50 -24.51 -39.81
C THR A 157 17.40 -23.27 -39.90
N GLU A 158 18.17 -23.15 -40.98
CA GLU A 158 19.02 -21.98 -41.24
C GLU A 158 18.20 -20.70 -41.33
N ALA A 159 17.11 -20.69 -42.11
CA ALA A 159 16.26 -19.52 -42.27
C ALA A 159 15.54 -19.10 -40.97
N LEU A 160 15.18 -20.07 -40.12
CA LEU A 160 14.63 -19.78 -38.80
C LEU A 160 15.67 -19.19 -37.85
N ILE A 161 16.90 -19.71 -37.88
CA ILE A 161 18.02 -19.17 -37.09
C ILE A 161 18.32 -17.74 -37.55
N GLU A 162 18.42 -17.49 -38.85
CA GLU A 162 18.66 -16.15 -39.41
C GLU A 162 17.57 -15.17 -38.98
N ALA A 163 16.29 -15.57 -39.04
CA ALA A 163 15.19 -14.72 -38.61
C ALA A 163 15.24 -14.38 -37.11
N LEU A 164 15.73 -15.30 -36.27
CA LEU A 164 15.94 -15.09 -34.83
C LEU A 164 17.19 -14.24 -34.55
N GLU A 165 18.26 -14.41 -35.31
CA GLU A 165 19.49 -13.61 -35.19
C GLU A 165 19.27 -12.17 -35.64
N GLU A 166 18.51 -11.94 -36.72
CA GLU A 166 18.12 -10.60 -37.17
C GLU A 166 17.39 -9.82 -36.06
N LEU A 167 16.61 -10.51 -35.22
CA LEU A 167 15.95 -9.93 -34.05
C LEU A 167 16.91 -9.68 -32.88
N ALA A 168 17.93 -10.54 -32.70
CA ALA A 168 18.93 -10.39 -31.65
C ALA A 168 19.90 -9.23 -31.94
N VAL A 169 20.29 -9.07 -33.21
CA VAL A 169 21.21 -8.02 -33.68
C VAL A 169 20.46 -6.72 -33.98
N GLY A 170 19.18 -6.82 -34.37
CA GLY A 170 18.28 -5.70 -34.63
C GLY A 170 17.93 -4.93 -33.37
N LYS A 171 18.87 -4.11 -32.90
CA LYS A 171 18.68 -2.96 -31.99
C LYS A 171 17.39 -3.01 -31.19
N LEU A 172 17.38 -3.82 -30.13
CA LEU A 172 16.54 -3.59 -28.94
C LEU A 172 16.94 -2.23 -28.35
N LYS A 173 16.53 -1.14 -29.01
CA LYS A 173 16.53 0.21 -28.46
C LYS A 173 15.41 0.24 -27.42
N LEU A 174 15.71 -0.26 -26.23
CA LEU A 174 14.91 -0.05 -25.03
C LEU A 174 14.91 1.44 -24.65
#